data_AF-A0A846DPF9-F1
#
_entry.id   AF-A0A846DPF9-F1
#
_cell.length_a   1.000
_cell.length_b   1.000
_cell.length_c   1.000
_cell.angle_alpha   90.00
_cell.angle_beta   90.00
_cell.angle_gamma   90.00
#
_symmetry.space_group_name_H-M   'P 1'
#
loop_
_entity.id
_entity.type
_entity.pdbx_description
1 polymer ?
#
loop_
_entity_poly.entity_id
_entity_poly.type
_entity_poly.pdbx_seq_one_letter_code
_entity_poly.pdbx_strand_id
1 'polypeptide(L)'
;QYFRDRTQSSRNHQPLSLASERLKGPVCSLPEFNGLGENILTTIVFTDVKDSTKRQRENQKHTLAAIHRDLRLMSKLCQQYEGQVLKSMGDGLLMCFASAVKAVKYAQEVQIALAEAATKLHPEEVLEHRIGIHLADVFFSGNDVKGDGVNVAARLQCESEPGGICMSWMVYEAVKTHLSLEVSCSEHRNLKGIQDPILLHLVASECFAPGKK
;
A
#
# COMPACT_ATOMS: atom_id res chain seq x y z
N GLN A 1 1.58 -62.37 34.07
CA GLN A 1 2.70 -61.58 33.50
C GLN A 1 2.09 -60.28 32.97
N TYR A 2 1.99 -59.20 33.76
CA TYR A 2 3.02 -58.20 34.10
C TYR A 2 3.54 -57.37 32.90
N PHE A 3 3.25 -56.06 32.98
CA PHE A 3 4.05 -54.87 32.59
C PHE A 3 4.08 -54.41 31.11
N ARG A 4 3.46 -53.25 30.80
CA ARG A 4 4.00 -51.85 30.64
C ARG A 4 4.32 -51.57 29.15
N ASP A 5 4.05 -50.42 28.53
CA ASP A 5 3.98 -49.00 28.92
C ASP A 5 2.93 -48.26 28.03
N ARG A 6 2.12 -47.31 28.54
CA ARG A 6 2.36 -45.83 28.59
C ARG A 6 3.04 -45.29 27.31
N THR A 7 2.43 -44.38 26.54
CA THR A 7 2.30 -42.96 26.89
C THR A 7 1.48 -42.20 25.83
N GLN A 8 0.73 -41.20 26.31
CA GLN A 8 0.23 -40.04 25.57
C GLN A 8 1.35 -39.25 24.91
N SER A 9 1.06 -38.54 23.80
CA SER A 9 1.47 -37.15 23.51
C SER A 9 1.23 -36.88 22.02
N SER A 10 0.20 -36.12 21.67
CA SER A 10 0.26 -34.67 21.39
C SER A 10 0.92 -34.33 20.04
N ARG A 11 0.08 -33.74 19.18
CA ARG A 11 0.33 -32.61 18.26
C ARG A 11 1.73 -32.52 17.62
N ASN A 12 1.75 -32.53 16.30
CA ASN A 12 2.49 -31.51 15.55
C ASN A 12 1.90 -31.34 14.14
N HIS A 13 0.92 -30.45 14.04
CA HIS A 13 0.66 -29.75 12.78
C HIS A 13 1.83 -28.78 12.58
N GLN A 14 2.76 -29.13 11.69
CA GLN A 14 3.71 -28.17 11.15
C GLN A 14 2.93 -27.16 10.30
N PRO A 15 3.05 -25.84 10.54
CA PRO A 15 2.57 -24.87 9.57
C PRO A 15 3.52 -24.86 8.38
N LEU A 16 2.94 -24.97 7.18
CA LEU A 16 3.62 -24.75 5.91
C LEU A 16 4.27 -23.36 5.93
N SER A 17 5.59 -23.35 6.09
CA SER A 17 6.44 -22.18 5.90
C SER A 17 6.35 -21.75 4.42
N LEU A 18 5.44 -20.83 4.12
CA LEU A 18 5.44 -20.05 2.90
C LEU A 18 6.67 -19.12 2.93
N ALA A 19 7.80 -19.63 2.45
CA ALA A 19 8.94 -18.82 2.09
C ALA A 19 8.49 -17.87 0.96
N SER A 20 8.36 -16.58 1.30
CA SER A 20 8.15 -15.53 0.32
C SER A 20 9.39 -15.41 -0.55
N GLU A 21 9.31 -15.86 -1.80
CA GLU A 21 10.31 -15.56 -2.81
C GLU A 21 10.31 -14.05 -3.05
N ARG A 22 11.25 -13.37 -2.39
CA ARG A 22 11.57 -11.97 -2.58
C ARG A 22 11.94 -11.76 -4.05
N LEU A 23 11.20 -10.90 -4.74
CA LEU A 23 11.62 -10.35 -6.03
C LEU A 23 13.01 -9.71 -5.85
N LYS A 24 14.04 -10.35 -6.43
CA LYS A 24 15.40 -9.81 -6.56
C LYS A 24 15.42 -8.73 -7.64
N GLY A 25 14.68 -7.65 -7.44
CA GLY A 25 14.94 -6.38 -8.11
C GLY A 25 16.14 -5.68 -7.47
N PRO A 26 16.71 -4.62 -8.08
CA PRO A 26 17.70 -3.80 -7.40
C PRO A 26 17.06 -3.33 -6.10
N VAL A 27 17.61 -3.81 -4.96
CA VAL A 27 17.38 -3.18 -3.67
C VAL A 27 18.03 -1.81 -3.83
N CYS A 28 17.24 -0.82 -4.25
CA CYS A 28 17.68 0.57 -4.20
C CYS A 28 18.04 0.80 -2.74
N SER A 29 19.35 0.90 -2.47
CA SER A 29 19.88 1.39 -1.22
C SER A 29 19.07 2.62 -0.87
N LEU A 30 18.53 2.63 0.35
CA LEU A 30 17.82 3.80 0.82
C LEU A 30 18.76 5.01 0.60
N PRO A 31 18.29 6.21 0.21
CA PRO A 31 19.07 7.39 0.52
C PRO A 31 19.46 7.25 1.98
N GLU A 32 20.68 7.63 2.37
CA GLU A 32 21.14 7.60 3.75
C GLU A 32 20.19 8.46 4.61
N PHE A 33 19.04 7.91 4.97
CA PHE A 33 18.28 8.31 6.13
C PHE A 33 19.19 7.91 7.28
N ASN A 34 20.05 8.84 7.68
CA ASN A 34 20.96 8.67 8.81
C ASN A 34 20.22 8.38 10.13
N GLY A 35 18.88 8.37 10.14
CA GLY A 35 18.01 8.01 11.26
C GLY A 35 17.84 6.50 11.48
N LEU A 36 18.87 5.68 11.27
CA LEU A 36 18.85 4.29 11.76
C LEU A 36 18.69 4.33 13.28
N GLY A 37 17.51 3.94 13.77
CA GLY A 37 17.20 4.00 15.20
C GLY A 37 16.52 5.29 15.65
N GLU A 38 15.97 6.10 14.73
CA GLU A 38 15.24 7.32 15.06
C GLU A 38 13.81 7.31 14.50
N ASN A 39 12.97 8.10 15.15
CA ASN A 39 11.62 8.42 14.69
C ASN A 39 11.68 9.60 13.73
N ILE A 40 11.05 9.44 12.56
CA ILE A 40 10.99 10.47 11.52
C ILE A 40 9.53 10.70 11.13
N LEU A 41 9.10 11.97 11.19
CA LEU A 41 7.82 12.40 10.64
C LEU A 41 7.88 12.36 9.12
N THR A 42 7.09 11.48 8.51
CA THR A 42 7.05 11.28 7.06
C THR A 42 5.64 10.95 6.57
N THR A 43 5.42 11.08 5.26
CA THR A 43 4.16 10.67 4.64
C THR A 43 4.28 9.23 4.14
N ILE A 44 3.47 8.35 4.71
CA ILE A 44 3.38 6.94 4.32
C ILE A 44 2.29 6.77 3.28
N VAL A 45 2.62 6.06 2.20
CA VAL A 45 1.69 5.66 1.14
C VAL A 45 1.64 4.14 1.09
N PHE A 46 0.43 3.59 1.11
CA PHE A 46 0.18 2.17 0.99
C PHE A 46 -0.67 1.90 -0.26
N THR A 47 -0.25 0.95 -1.09
CA THR A 47 -1.03 0.49 -2.25
C THR A 47 -1.35 -0.98 -2.13
N ASP A 48 -2.48 -1.41 -2.68
CA ASP A 48 -2.93 -2.80 -2.70
C ASP A 48 -3.91 -3.02 -3.87
N VAL A 49 -4.03 -4.27 -4.33
CA VAL A 49 -4.96 -4.65 -5.40
C VAL A 49 -6.22 -5.26 -4.80
N LYS A 50 -7.39 -4.79 -5.25
CA LYS A 50 -8.65 -5.44 -4.86
C LYS A 50 -8.72 -6.89 -5.35
N ASP A 51 -9.16 -7.80 -4.47
CA ASP A 51 -9.48 -9.20 -4.76
C ASP A 51 -8.34 -10.01 -5.41
N SER A 52 -7.09 -9.62 -5.21
CA SER A 52 -5.91 -10.29 -5.78
C SER A 52 -5.85 -11.78 -5.44
N THR A 53 -6.22 -12.15 -4.21
CA THR A 53 -6.23 -13.54 -3.72
C THR A 53 -7.27 -14.40 -4.45
N LYS A 54 -8.34 -13.80 -4.96
CA LYS A 54 -9.34 -14.50 -5.77
C LYS A 54 -8.82 -14.69 -7.19
N ARG A 55 -8.33 -13.62 -7.82
CA ARG A 55 -7.79 -13.66 -9.19
C ARG A 55 -6.59 -14.60 -9.35
N GLN A 56 -5.70 -14.66 -8.35
CA GLN A 56 -4.56 -15.59 -8.36
C GLN A 56 -4.99 -17.06 -8.34
N ARG A 57 -6.13 -17.40 -7.70
CA ARG A 57 -6.65 -18.78 -7.70
C ARG A 57 -7.25 -19.18 -9.05
N GLU A 58 -7.75 -18.22 -9.81
CA GLU A 58 -8.39 -18.45 -11.11
C GLU A 58 -7.36 -18.50 -12.24
N ASN A 59 -6.40 -17.57 -12.26
CA ASN A 59 -5.29 -17.58 -13.22
C ASN A 59 -4.01 -16.92 -12.66
N GLN A 60 -3.20 -17.74 -11.99
CA GLN A 60 -2.02 -17.28 -11.27
C GLN A 60 -0.99 -16.58 -12.17
N LYS A 61 -0.69 -17.13 -13.35
CA LYS A 61 0.41 -16.63 -14.21
C LYS A 61 0.09 -15.26 -14.82
N HIS A 62 -1.14 -15.04 -15.29
CA HIS A 62 -1.54 -13.74 -15.84
C HIS A 62 -1.70 -12.69 -14.74
N THR A 63 -2.25 -13.06 -13.59
CA THR A 63 -2.40 -12.13 -12.45
C THR A 63 -1.04 -11.64 -11.96
N LEU A 64 -0.03 -12.52 -11.84
CA LEU A 64 1.31 -12.12 -11.43
C LEU A 64 2.00 -11.19 -12.44
N ALA A 65 1.80 -11.42 -13.75
CA ALA A 65 2.35 -10.55 -14.78
C ALA A 65 1.75 -9.13 -14.71
N ALA A 66 0.43 -9.02 -14.50
CA ALA A 66 -0.26 -7.75 -14.32
C ALA A 66 0.20 -7.03 -13.04
N ILE A 67 0.32 -7.75 -11.91
CA ILE A 67 0.86 -7.19 -10.67
C ILE A 67 2.27 -6.63 -10.90
N HIS A 68 3.18 -7.42 -11.50
CA HIS A 68 4.55 -6.94 -11.74
C HIS A 68 4.61 -5.75 -12.71
N ARG A 69 3.73 -5.67 -13.71
CA ARG A 69 3.62 -4.50 -14.58
C ARG A 69 3.29 -3.26 -13.76
N ASP A 70 2.25 -3.32 -12.95
CA ASP A 70 1.75 -2.16 -12.20
C ASP A 70 2.72 -1.74 -11.09
N LEU A 71 3.28 -2.71 -10.35
CA LEU A 71 4.28 -2.41 -9.32
C LEU A 71 5.55 -1.76 -9.88
N ARG A 72 5.95 -2.11 -11.10
CA ARG A 72 7.08 -1.45 -11.79
C ARG A 72 6.75 -0.01 -12.17
N LEU A 73 5.55 0.24 -12.68
CA LEU A 73 5.06 1.59 -12.96
C LEU A 73 5.04 2.43 -11.68
N MET A 74 4.44 1.91 -10.62
CA MET A 74 4.34 2.57 -9.31
C MET A 74 5.72 2.86 -8.72
N SER A 75 6.67 1.92 -8.80
CA SER A 75 8.03 2.12 -8.29
C SER A 75 8.78 3.21 -9.06
N LYS A 76 8.60 3.27 -10.39
CA LYS A 76 9.19 4.32 -11.24
C LYS A 76 8.62 5.69 -10.89
N LEU A 77 7.30 5.81 -10.81
CA LEU A 77 6.63 7.05 -10.40
C LEU A 77 7.07 7.46 -8.99
N CYS A 78 7.20 6.50 -8.06
CA CYS A 78 7.63 6.79 -6.69
C CYS A 78 8.98 7.51 -6.69
N GLN A 79 9.96 7.03 -7.46
CA GLN A 79 11.25 7.70 -7.61
C GLN A 79 11.13 9.08 -8.29
N GLN A 80 10.28 9.23 -9.31
CA GLN A 80 10.07 10.51 -10.00
C GLN A 80 9.50 11.61 -9.08
N TYR A 81 8.70 11.22 -8.09
CA TYR A 81 8.15 12.12 -7.07
C TYR A 81 9.01 12.16 -5.79
N GLU A 82 10.26 11.72 -5.87
CA GLU A 82 11.23 11.70 -4.74
C GLU A 82 10.72 10.92 -3.52
N GLY A 83 9.85 9.95 -3.77
CA GLY A 83 9.45 8.95 -2.81
C GLY A 83 10.40 7.77 -2.78
N GLN A 84 10.15 6.90 -1.81
CA GLN A 84 10.93 5.72 -1.60
C GLN A 84 10.06 4.50 -1.35
N VAL A 85 10.33 3.40 -2.06
CA VAL A 85 9.75 2.10 -1.77
C VAL A 85 10.46 1.48 -0.57
N LEU A 86 9.74 1.32 0.53
CA LEU A 86 10.23 0.68 1.74
C LEU A 86 10.08 -0.84 1.66
N LYS A 87 8.92 -1.32 1.16
CA LYS A 87 8.60 -2.74 1.11
C LYS A 87 7.60 -3.05 0.01
N SER A 88 7.76 -4.22 -0.62
CA SER A 88 6.72 -4.84 -1.45
C SER A 88 5.99 -5.93 -0.66
N MET A 89 4.66 -5.96 -0.78
CA MET A 89 3.78 -6.85 0.00
C MET A 89 3.01 -7.80 -0.91
N GLY A 90 3.66 -8.29 -1.97
CA GLY A 90 3.06 -9.17 -2.97
C GLY A 90 2.47 -8.37 -4.13
N ASP A 91 1.27 -7.84 -3.93
CA ASP A 91 0.51 -7.03 -4.89
C ASP A 91 0.46 -5.54 -4.54
N GLY A 92 0.96 -5.18 -3.36
CA GLY A 92 1.02 -3.81 -2.86
C GLY A 92 2.44 -3.29 -2.60
N LEU A 93 2.55 -1.97 -2.42
CA LEU A 93 3.77 -1.28 -2.00
C LEU A 93 3.53 -0.46 -0.73
N LEU A 94 4.53 -0.47 0.15
CA LEU A 94 4.68 0.47 1.23
C LEU A 94 5.78 1.46 0.85
N MET A 95 5.43 2.73 0.84
CA MET A 95 6.31 3.81 0.41
C MET A 95 6.30 4.95 1.43
N CYS A 96 7.36 5.75 1.44
CA CYS A 96 7.40 7.01 2.17
C CYS A 96 7.83 8.18 1.30
N PHE A 97 7.42 9.37 1.72
CA PHE A 97 7.72 10.65 1.08
C PHE A 97 7.95 11.70 2.16
N ALA A 98 9.03 12.47 2.03
CA ALA A 98 9.29 13.61 2.92
C ALA A 98 8.25 14.73 2.76
N SER A 99 7.51 14.77 1.64
CA SER A 99 6.50 15.79 1.34
C SER A 99 5.13 15.17 1.10
N ALA A 100 4.14 15.59 1.89
CA ALA A 100 2.74 15.18 1.70
C ALA A 100 2.20 15.59 0.31
N VAL A 101 2.60 16.78 -0.18
CA VAL A 101 2.21 17.26 -1.51
C VAL A 101 2.73 16.32 -2.61
N LYS A 102 3.99 15.87 -2.51
CA LYS A 102 4.56 14.93 -3.48
C LYS A 102 3.89 13.55 -3.39
N ALA A 103 3.58 13.07 -2.18
CA ALA A 103 2.88 11.82 -1.97
C ALA A 103 1.48 11.80 -2.62
N VAL A 104 0.71 12.89 -2.45
CA VAL A 104 -0.63 12.99 -3.03
C VAL A 104 -0.57 13.14 -4.55
N LYS A 105 0.34 13.97 -5.09
CA LYS A 105 0.55 14.04 -6.55
C LYS A 105 0.95 12.70 -7.15
N TYR A 106 1.86 11.98 -6.48
CA TYR A 106 2.25 10.62 -6.86
C TYR A 106 1.02 9.71 -6.94
N ALA A 107 0.17 9.71 -5.91
CA ALA A 107 -1.01 8.84 -5.87
C ALA A 107 -2.01 9.18 -7.00
N GLN A 108 -2.23 10.47 -7.28
CA GLN A 108 -3.07 10.89 -8.41
C GLN A 108 -2.50 10.42 -9.74
N GLU A 109 -1.19 10.63 -9.97
CA GLU A 109 -0.51 10.22 -11.19
C GLU A 109 -0.53 8.69 -11.39
N VAL A 110 -0.40 7.92 -10.31
CA VAL A 110 -0.55 6.46 -10.35
C VAL A 110 -1.96 6.08 -10.83
N GLN A 111 -3.02 6.67 -10.26
CA GLN A 111 -4.38 6.32 -10.66
C GLN A 111 -4.67 6.73 -12.11
N ILE A 112 -4.19 7.90 -12.54
CA ILE A 112 -4.31 8.36 -13.93
C ILE A 112 -3.58 7.40 -14.88
N ALA A 113 -2.32 7.10 -14.61
CA ALA A 113 -1.52 6.23 -15.48
C ALA A 113 -2.08 4.80 -15.57
N LEU A 114 -2.63 4.27 -14.47
CA LEU A 114 -3.30 2.97 -14.47
C LEU A 114 -4.61 3.01 -15.26
N ALA A 115 -5.43 4.05 -15.10
CA ALA A 115 -6.66 4.23 -15.84
C ALA A 115 -6.41 4.37 -17.35
N GLU A 116 -5.37 5.11 -17.75
CA GLU A 116 -4.93 5.21 -19.13
C GLU A 116 -4.45 3.87 -19.69
N ALA A 117 -3.65 3.12 -18.92
CA ALA A 117 -3.19 1.80 -19.33
C ALA A 117 -4.36 0.82 -19.51
N ALA A 118 -5.36 0.88 -18.62
CA ALA A 118 -6.55 0.02 -18.68
C ALA A 118 -7.30 0.11 -20.01
N THR A 119 -7.30 1.27 -20.69
CA THR A 119 -7.94 1.45 -22.00
C THR A 119 -7.36 0.57 -23.11
N LYS A 120 -6.14 0.06 -22.93
CA LYS A 120 -5.39 -0.73 -23.92
C LYS A 120 -5.27 -2.20 -23.54
N LEU A 121 -5.82 -2.60 -22.40
CA LEU A 121 -5.66 -3.93 -21.81
C LEU A 121 -6.94 -4.75 -21.97
N HIS A 122 -6.80 -6.08 -21.95
CA HIS A 122 -7.97 -6.94 -21.80
C HIS A 122 -8.56 -6.76 -20.39
N PRO A 123 -9.90 -6.80 -20.20
CA PRO A 123 -10.53 -6.58 -18.88
C PRO A 123 -9.99 -7.47 -17.76
N GLU A 124 -9.55 -8.69 -18.08
CA GLU A 124 -8.96 -9.62 -17.11
C GLU A 124 -7.57 -9.19 -16.61
N GLU A 125 -6.87 -8.34 -17.37
CA GLU A 125 -5.52 -7.81 -17.06
C GLU A 125 -5.56 -6.45 -16.35
N VAL A 126 -6.76 -5.86 -16.21
CA VAL A 126 -6.98 -4.61 -15.47
C VAL A 126 -7.06 -4.93 -13.98
N LEU A 127 -6.13 -4.36 -13.23
CA LEU A 127 -6.11 -4.41 -11.77
C LEU A 127 -6.53 -3.06 -11.22
N GLU A 128 -7.43 -3.08 -10.25
CA GLU A 128 -7.90 -1.87 -9.57
C GLU A 128 -7.12 -1.72 -8.26
N HIS A 129 -6.21 -0.75 -8.25
CA HIS A 129 -5.39 -0.45 -7.08
C HIS A 129 -6.09 0.55 -6.18
N ARG A 130 -5.94 0.33 -4.87
CA ARG A 130 -6.41 1.23 -3.81
C ARG A 130 -5.20 1.89 -3.17
N ILE A 131 -5.32 3.16 -2.81
CA ILE A 131 -4.23 3.91 -2.19
C ILE A 131 -4.67 4.51 -0.86
N GLY A 132 -3.85 4.33 0.17
CA GLY A 132 -3.99 4.96 1.49
C GLY A 132 -2.81 5.88 1.79
N ILE A 133 -3.07 7.08 2.30
CA ILE A 133 -2.03 8.08 2.59
C ILE A 133 -2.17 8.61 4.02
N HIS A 134 -1.09 8.58 4.78
CA HIS A 134 -1.06 9.08 6.15
C HIS A 134 0.25 9.80 6.47
N LEU A 135 0.17 10.88 7.26
CA LEU A 135 1.33 11.57 7.82
C LEU A 135 1.55 11.07 9.25
N ALA A 136 2.72 10.50 9.54
CA ALA A 136 3.00 9.95 10.86
C ALA A 136 4.50 9.94 11.19
N ASP A 137 4.77 9.94 12.48
CA ASP A 137 6.10 9.68 13.03
C ASP A 137 6.36 8.16 12.99
N VAL A 138 7.38 7.73 12.26
CA VAL A 138 7.69 6.31 12.07
C VAL A 138 9.15 6.01 12.40
N PHE A 139 9.38 4.84 12.98
CA PHE A 139 10.71 4.38 13.35
C PHE A 139 11.34 3.57 12.22
N PHE A 140 12.53 3.98 11.78
CA PHE A 140 13.30 3.25 10.78
C PHE A 140 14.36 2.36 11.44
N SER A 141 14.38 1.07 11.09
CA SER A 141 15.34 0.10 11.59
C SER A 141 15.93 -0.70 10.44
N GLY A 142 17.08 -0.24 9.93
CA GLY A 142 17.66 -0.80 8.71
C GLY A 142 16.73 -0.56 7.53
N ASN A 143 16.25 -1.66 6.94
CA ASN A 143 15.30 -1.65 5.83
C ASN A 143 13.85 -1.92 6.29
N ASP A 144 13.56 -1.85 7.59
CA ASP A 144 12.22 -2.04 8.13
C ASP A 144 11.68 -0.72 8.69
N VAL A 145 10.36 -0.56 8.62
CA VAL A 145 9.64 0.61 9.15
C VAL A 145 8.58 0.14 10.12
N LYS A 146 8.51 0.79 11.29
CA LYS A 146 7.58 0.43 12.35
C LYS A 146 6.89 1.67 12.90
N GLY A 147 5.71 1.46 13.45
CA GLY A 147 4.91 2.51 14.07
C GLY A 147 3.45 2.38 13.71
N ASP A 148 2.59 2.94 14.55
CA ASP A 148 1.15 2.90 14.36
C ASP A 148 0.73 3.59 13.05
N GLY A 149 1.51 4.60 12.62
CA GLY A 149 1.30 5.29 11.35
C GLY A 149 1.30 4.38 10.12
N VAL A 150 2.12 3.32 10.11
CA VAL A 150 2.14 2.34 9.01
C VAL A 150 0.83 1.53 8.99
N ASN A 151 0.35 1.14 10.17
CA ASN A 151 -0.91 0.43 10.31
C ASN A 151 -2.10 1.31 9.91
N VAL A 152 -2.07 2.61 10.26
CA VAL A 152 -3.10 3.57 9.86
C VAL A 152 -3.16 3.71 8.33
N ALA A 153 -2.02 3.90 7.66
CA ALA A 153 -1.97 4.03 6.20
C ALA A 153 -2.55 2.78 5.50
N ALA A 154 -2.21 1.59 5.99
CA ALA A 154 -2.76 0.34 5.49
C ALA A 154 -4.29 0.24 5.69
N ARG A 155 -4.81 0.75 6.81
CA ARG A 155 -6.26 0.78 7.06
C ARG A 155 -6.98 1.80 6.18
N LEU A 156 -6.42 2.99 6.00
CA LEU A 156 -6.98 4.00 5.09
C LEU A 156 -7.09 3.44 3.66
N GLN A 157 -6.06 2.73 3.19
CA GLN A 157 -6.10 2.08 1.88
C GLN A 157 -7.29 1.12 1.75
N CYS A 158 -7.63 0.36 2.80
CA CYS A 158 -8.78 -0.54 2.78
C CYS A 158 -10.13 0.18 2.66
N GLU A 159 -10.23 1.41 3.18
CA GLU A 159 -11.43 2.25 3.07
C GLU A 159 -11.56 2.93 1.70
N SER A 160 -10.49 2.94 0.89
CA SER A 160 -10.56 3.42 -0.47
C SER A 160 -11.39 2.48 -1.34
N GLU A 161 -12.22 3.06 -2.19
CA GLU A 161 -12.79 2.32 -3.32
C GLU A 161 -11.69 1.93 -4.32
N PRO A 162 -11.93 0.90 -5.17
CA PRO A 162 -10.99 0.49 -6.21
C PRO A 162 -10.72 1.63 -7.20
N GLY A 163 -9.46 1.91 -7.49
CA GLY A 163 -9.06 3.07 -8.31
C GLY A 163 -9.12 4.41 -7.56
N GLY A 164 -9.51 4.42 -6.28
CA GLY A 164 -9.59 5.62 -5.45
C GLY A 164 -8.33 5.89 -4.62
N ILE A 165 -8.38 7.01 -3.90
CA ILE A 165 -7.39 7.39 -2.89
C ILE A 165 -8.13 7.72 -1.59
N CYS A 166 -7.63 7.19 -0.47
CA CYS A 166 -8.06 7.55 0.87
C CYS A 166 -6.90 8.20 1.61
N MET A 167 -7.14 9.34 2.26
CA MET A 167 -6.12 10.03 3.03
C MET A 167 -6.64 10.50 4.38
N SER A 168 -5.78 10.51 5.39
CA SER A 168 -6.13 11.08 6.70
C SER A 168 -6.32 12.60 6.61
N TRP A 169 -7.11 13.16 7.53
CA TRP A 169 -7.29 14.61 7.70
C TRP A 169 -5.96 15.38 7.70
N MET A 170 -4.94 14.92 8.43
CA MET A 170 -3.63 15.59 8.49
C MET A 170 -2.97 15.75 7.11
N VAL A 171 -3.10 14.74 6.25
CA VAL A 171 -2.57 14.79 4.89
C VAL A 171 -3.36 15.80 4.07
N TYR A 172 -4.70 15.75 4.14
CA TYR A 172 -5.56 16.67 3.41
C TYR A 172 -5.29 18.12 3.78
N GLU A 173 -5.19 18.43 5.08
CA GLU A 173 -4.88 19.77 5.57
C GLU A 173 -3.53 20.27 5.06
N ALA A 174 -2.52 19.39 4.98
CA ALA A 174 -1.19 19.74 4.49
C ALA A 174 -1.15 20.04 2.98
N VAL A 175 -2.13 19.58 2.20
CA VAL A 175 -2.10 19.68 0.72
C VAL A 175 -3.21 20.53 0.10
N LYS A 176 -4.32 20.78 0.80
CA LYS A 176 -5.53 21.43 0.24
C LYS A 176 -5.30 22.82 -0.35
N THR A 177 -4.26 23.53 0.09
CA THR A 177 -3.88 24.86 -0.45
C THR A 177 -2.96 24.76 -1.66
N HIS A 178 -2.34 23.60 -1.88
CA HIS A 178 -1.35 23.36 -2.93
C HIS A 178 -1.90 22.54 -4.10
N LEU A 179 -2.97 21.77 -3.87
CA LEU A 179 -3.57 20.86 -4.83
C LEU A 179 -5.07 21.10 -4.96
N SER A 180 -5.57 21.10 -6.19
CA SER A 180 -7.01 21.02 -6.45
C SER A 180 -7.44 19.56 -6.29
N LEU A 181 -8.05 19.23 -5.16
CA LEU A 181 -8.54 17.89 -4.84
C LEU A 181 -10.07 17.88 -4.83
N GLU A 182 -10.67 17.06 -5.69
CA GLU A 182 -12.10 16.77 -5.65
C GLU A 182 -12.35 15.65 -4.63
N VAL A 183 -12.59 16.03 -3.38
CA VAL A 183 -12.91 15.09 -2.32
C VAL A 183 -14.37 14.65 -2.45
N SER A 184 -14.60 13.36 -2.68
CA SER A 184 -15.93 12.78 -2.85
C SER A 184 -16.64 12.55 -1.52
N CYS A 185 -15.89 12.26 -0.46
CA CYS A 185 -16.43 12.01 0.88
C CYS A 185 -15.45 12.42 1.97
N SER A 186 -15.98 12.91 3.10
CA SER A 186 -15.20 13.21 4.32
C SER A 186 -15.96 12.70 5.53
N GLU A 187 -15.41 11.71 6.23
CA GLU A 187 -16.11 11.06 7.35
C GLU A 187 -15.16 10.52 8.41
N HIS A 188 -15.66 10.43 9.65
CA HIS A 188 -14.93 9.77 10.74
C HIS A 188 -15.17 8.26 10.66
N ARG A 189 -14.09 7.48 10.66
CA ARG A 189 -14.14 6.02 10.66
C ARG A 189 -13.37 5.44 11.84
N ASN A 190 -13.97 4.44 12.47
CA ASN A 190 -13.29 3.58 13.43
C ASN A 190 -12.52 2.53 12.64
N LEU A 191 -11.19 2.63 12.68
CA LEU A 191 -10.33 1.69 11.97
C LEU A 191 -9.89 0.58 12.92
N LYS A 192 -9.91 -0.67 12.44
CA LYS A 192 -9.55 -1.83 13.26
C LYS A 192 -8.13 -1.69 13.82
N GLY A 193 -8.02 -1.69 15.15
CA GLY A 193 -6.76 -1.61 15.88
C GLY A 193 -6.29 -0.18 16.15
N ILE A 194 -7.12 0.83 15.85
CA ILE A 194 -6.88 2.24 16.17
C ILE A 194 -7.90 2.65 17.24
N GLN A 195 -7.42 3.28 18.31
CA GLN A 195 -8.28 3.63 19.46
C GLN A 195 -9.31 4.70 19.10
N ASP A 196 -8.86 5.76 18.43
CA ASP A 196 -9.71 6.90 18.11
C ASP A 196 -10.20 6.88 16.65
N PRO A 197 -11.44 7.32 16.38
CA PRO A 197 -11.92 7.52 15.02
C PRO A 197 -11.02 8.50 14.27
N ILE A 198 -10.68 8.17 13.03
CA ILE A 198 -9.90 9.05 12.15
C ILE A 198 -10.85 9.69 11.14
N LEU A 199 -10.78 11.02 11.02
CA LEU A 199 -11.37 11.72 9.89
C LEU A 199 -10.55 11.42 8.63
N LEU A 200 -11.19 10.82 7.64
CA LEU A 200 -10.60 10.52 6.35
C LEU A 200 -11.29 11.28 5.22
N HIS A 201 -10.55 11.48 4.14
CA HIS A 201 -11.00 12.08 2.90
C HIS A 201 -10.80 11.10 1.75
N LEU A 202 -11.85 10.88 0.96
CA LEU A 202 -11.84 10.01 -0.20
C LEU A 202 -11.79 10.84 -1.49
N VAL A 203 -10.96 10.40 -2.43
CA VAL A 203 -10.96 10.88 -3.82
C VAL A 203 -11.34 9.69 -4.68
N ALA A 204 -12.44 9.83 -5.41
CA ALA A 204 -13.07 8.75 -6.14
C ALA A 204 -12.36 8.47 -7.47
N SER A 205 -12.49 7.25 -7.97
CA SER A 205 -11.84 6.77 -9.20
C SER A 205 -12.24 7.58 -10.44
N GLU A 206 -13.44 8.15 -10.46
CA GLU A 206 -13.93 8.98 -11.57
C GLU A 206 -13.16 10.29 -11.70
N CYS A 207 -12.40 10.69 -10.68
CA CYS A 207 -11.49 11.83 -10.76
C CYS A 207 -10.28 11.54 -11.65
N PHE A 208 -9.97 10.25 -11.90
CA PHE A 208 -8.79 9.80 -12.65
C PHE A 208 -9.15 9.17 -14.00
N ALA A 209 -10.42 9.25 -14.41
CA ALA A 209 -10.87 8.70 -15.68
C ALA A 209 -10.18 9.40 -16.86
N PRO A 210 -9.79 8.65 -17.92
CA PRO A 210 -9.12 9.23 -19.09
C PRO A 210 -9.94 10.36 -19.71
N GLY A 211 -9.30 11.51 -19.94
CA GLY A 211 -9.93 12.66 -20.62
C GLY A 211 -10.58 13.69 -19.69
N LYS A 212 -10.54 13.51 -18.36
CA LYS A 212 -10.76 14.62 -17.42
C LYS A 212 -9.49 15.46 -17.31
N LYS A 213 -9.62 16.79 -17.42
CA LYS A 213 -8.58 17.80 -17.22
C LYS A 213 -8.91 18.65 -16.01
#